data_AF-A0A4R8UJI5-F1
#
_entry.id   AF-A0A4R8UJI5-F1
#
_cell.length_a   1.000
_cell.length_b   1.000
_cell.length_c   1.000
_cell.angle_alpha   90.00
_cell.angle_beta   90.00
_cell.angle_gamma   90.00
#
_symmetry.space_group_name_H-M   'P 1'
#
loop_
_entity.id
_entity.type
_entity.pdbx_description
1 polymer ?
#
loop_
_entity_poly.entity_id
_entity_poly.type
_entity_poly.pdbx_seq_one_letter_code
_entity_poly.pdbx_strand_id
1 'polypeptide(L)'
;MLSDESGSWVGDVPIPSIDAPTIMVVINRAWREGDDDAAVYEATRGNWRIAKGSRERAQYVLGVAGGIVRGAYRVESWFPSQRLGEEKRWGFNGVPARDLEVVGTSVKRIAPSRGAANPVRLFLDGVPAAVSADVAKIAADLNAEPLARIMFGQRELFHTNLLAWFFEALPDIADRVFQPLALPGDGEGRSVDRERQNLDLVFNWPGFAPLVIENKVFSLPALEQLDRYAEKVVKWKGSAPELCILSMIAPETELREIEGKPVSFTPNGWRHLSYDSLADRLDEALEGATRSYEVETMRRYSSIVRLLSALIESTSVQGPESDEHVWLDEDELAPIASSQTRTALKKMRAFRLAALVGSNLQFADAAEADVSHGKPLVTWETGIEREGHQIRVGWQLQDGQFRRFAITPHIFGTSLEKKAERFAFARRHPDLFSFDGLDAVLGDPGAPTGPFKTESGFGSFGSDFVYKYVRADTLTVSQLVRASAWVVADIADPVLARVG
;
A
#
# COMPACT_ATOMS: atom_id res chain seq x y z
N MET A 1 -11.99 -31.16 -17.22
CA MET A 1 -12.24 -30.24 -18.35
C MET A 1 -12.43 -28.86 -17.76
N LEU A 2 -11.42 -28.00 -17.98
CA LEU A 2 -11.38 -26.53 -17.82
C LEU A 2 -11.78 -26.01 -16.43
N SER A 3 -10.91 -26.00 -15.40
CA SER A 3 -9.79 -25.06 -15.13
C SER A 3 -10.17 -23.59 -15.26
N ASP A 4 -10.65 -23.03 -14.15
CA ASP A 4 -10.83 -21.60 -13.91
C ASP A 4 -9.59 -21.12 -13.16
N GLU A 5 -8.61 -20.59 -13.90
CA GLU A 5 -7.41 -19.98 -13.34
C GLU A 5 -7.73 -18.56 -12.87
N SER A 6 -8.10 -18.40 -11.60
CA SER A 6 -8.11 -17.10 -10.94
C SER A 6 -6.65 -16.65 -10.73
N GLY A 7 -6.12 -15.92 -11.71
CA GLY A 7 -4.75 -15.43 -11.72
C GLY A 7 -4.46 -14.52 -10.53
N SER A 8 -3.56 -14.97 -9.65
CA SER A 8 -2.92 -14.11 -8.67
C SER A 8 -1.98 -13.14 -9.40
N TRP A 9 -2.12 -11.85 -9.13
CA TRP A 9 -1.33 -10.83 -9.81
C TRP A 9 0.10 -10.79 -9.24
N VAL A 10 1.08 -11.13 -10.08
CA VAL A 10 2.54 -10.98 -9.86
C VAL A 10 2.99 -9.49 -9.88
N GLY A 11 2.10 -8.55 -9.57
CA GLY A 11 2.22 -7.14 -9.96
C GLY A 11 2.97 -6.19 -9.02
N ASP A 12 3.62 -6.65 -7.95
CA ASP A 12 4.22 -5.74 -6.96
C ASP A 12 5.75 -5.77 -6.88
N VAL A 13 6.44 -6.62 -7.65
CA VAL A 13 7.92 -6.60 -7.71
C VAL A 13 8.39 -5.29 -8.35
N PRO A 14 9.13 -4.41 -7.66
CA PRO A 14 9.57 -3.15 -8.23
C PRO A 14 10.45 -3.36 -9.46
N ILE A 15 10.31 -2.49 -10.47
CA ILE A 15 11.18 -2.51 -11.65
C ILE A 15 12.65 -2.36 -11.21
N PRO A 16 13.56 -3.25 -11.67
CA PRO A 16 14.98 -3.15 -11.36
C PRO A 16 15.61 -1.89 -11.99
N SER A 17 16.88 -1.62 -11.66
CA SER A 17 17.64 -0.59 -12.37
C SER A 17 17.83 -0.98 -13.83
N ILE A 18 17.73 0.01 -14.73
CA ILE A 18 18.13 -0.11 -16.12
C ILE A 18 19.24 0.90 -16.37
N ASP A 19 20.47 0.44 -16.57
CA ASP A 19 21.63 1.29 -16.86
C ASP A 19 21.69 1.69 -18.35
N ALA A 20 20.58 2.21 -18.87
CA ALA A 20 20.46 2.66 -20.25
C ALA A 20 19.35 3.71 -20.42
N PRO A 21 19.53 4.69 -21.32
CA PRO A 21 18.52 5.70 -21.61
C PRO A 21 17.17 5.06 -21.99
N THR A 22 16.16 5.27 -21.16
CA THR A 22 14.86 4.61 -21.27
C THR A 22 13.73 5.63 -21.31
N ILE A 23 12.75 5.41 -22.18
CA ILE A 23 11.50 6.17 -22.21
C ILE A 23 10.39 5.25 -21.71
N MET A 24 9.54 5.75 -20.83
CA MET A 24 8.36 5.02 -20.37
C MET A 24 7.11 5.71 -20.89
N VAL A 25 6.19 4.94 -21.47
CA VAL A 25 4.92 5.45 -22.00
C VAL A 25 3.75 4.75 -21.33
N VAL A 26 2.81 5.54 -20.85
CA VAL A 26 1.60 5.03 -20.19
C VAL A 26 0.55 4.71 -21.25
N ILE A 27 0.21 3.43 -21.39
CA ILE A 27 -0.67 2.88 -22.42
C ILE A 27 -2.05 2.45 -21.88
N ASN A 28 -2.43 2.91 -20.68
CA ASN A 28 -3.69 2.55 -19.99
C ASN A 28 -4.95 2.59 -20.88
N ARG A 29 -5.02 3.50 -21.86
CA ARG A 29 -6.19 3.64 -22.76
C ARG A 29 -6.22 2.63 -23.91
N ALA A 30 -5.04 2.15 -24.32
CA ALA A 30 -4.87 1.30 -25.49
C ALA A 30 -4.69 -0.18 -25.11
N TRP A 31 -4.36 -0.45 -23.84
CA TRP A 31 -4.14 -1.79 -23.30
C TRP A 31 -5.41 -2.36 -22.65
N ARG A 32 -5.65 -3.65 -22.83
CA ARG A 32 -6.70 -4.44 -22.17
C ARG A 32 -6.11 -5.72 -21.59
N GLU A 33 -6.79 -6.25 -20.58
CA GLU A 33 -6.45 -7.55 -20.01
C GLU A 33 -6.66 -8.65 -21.07
N GLY A 34 -5.64 -9.52 -21.24
CA GLY A 34 -5.61 -10.53 -22.30
C GLY A 34 -5.04 -10.07 -23.65
N ASP A 35 -4.61 -8.81 -23.78
CA ASP A 35 -3.88 -8.35 -24.98
C ASP A 35 -2.59 -9.16 -25.18
N ASP A 36 -2.32 -9.55 -26.42
CA ASP A 36 -1.09 -10.25 -26.80
C ASP A 36 0.10 -9.29 -26.96
N ASP A 37 1.30 -9.86 -27.11
CA ASP A 37 2.54 -9.09 -27.28
C ASP A 37 2.47 -8.10 -28.46
N ALA A 38 1.73 -8.43 -29.52
CA ALA A 38 1.58 -7.58 -30.69
C ALA A 38 0.71 -6.35 -30.39
N ALA A 39 -0.41 -6.54 -29.70
CA ALA A 39 -1.28 -5.46 -29.25
C ALA A 39 -0.56 -4.53 -28.27
N VAL A 40 0.19 -5.09 -27.31
CA VAL A 40 1.02 -4.31 -26.37
C VAL A 40 2.08 -3.50 -27.11
N TYR A 41 2.74 -4.09 -28.11
CA TYR A 41 3.73 -3.38 -28.93
C TYR A 41 3.09 -2.21 -29.67
N GLU A 42 1.99 -2.42 -30.38
CA GLU A 42 1.30 -1.36 -31.13
C GLU A 42 0.82 -0.22 -30.22
N ALA A 43 0.30 -0.55 -29.03
CA ALA A 43 -0.06 0.44 -28.02
C ALA A 43 1.15 1.25 -27.52
N THR A 44 2.30 0.61 -27.39
CA THR A 44 3.56 1.25 -26.97
C THR A 44 4.19 2.06 -28.09
N ARG A 45 4.00 1.65 -29.34
CA ARG A 45 4.71 2.13 -30.55
C ARG A 45 4.48 3.60 -30.91
N GLY A 46 3.32 4.21 -30.63
CA GLY A 46 3.07 5.61 -31.03
C GLY A 46 1.73 6.16 -30.56
N ASN A 47 1.38 7.44 -30.67
CA ASN A 47 2.02 8.62 -31.24
C ASN A 47 2.35 9.59 -30.09
N TRP A 48 3.60 9.63 -29.67
CA TRP A 48 3.99 10.30 -28.43
C TRP A 48 4.61 11.67 -28.68
N ARG A 49 4.40 12.63 -27.78
CA ARG A 49 5.10 13.92 -27.82
C ARG A 49 6.48 13.77 -27.21
N ILE A 50 7.49 13.50 -28.04
CA ILE A 50 8.88 13.26 -27.60
C ILE A 50 9.84 14.20 -28.33
N ALA A 51 10.62 14.98 -27.57
CA ALA A 51 11.59 15.93 -28.11
C ALA A 51 12.73 15.22 -28.87
N LYS A 52 13.35 15.91 -29.84
CA LYS A 52 14.42 15.37 -30.68
C LYS A 52 15.60 14.82 -29.86
N GLY A 53 16.10 15.58 -28.89
CA GLY A 53 17.23 15.14 -28.05
C GLY A 53 16.94 13.90 -27.21
N SER A 54 15.69 13.68 -26.79
CA SER A 54 15.30 12.45 -26.09
C SER A 54 15.25 11.24 -27.02
N ARG A 55 14.75 11.43 -28.25
CA ARG A 55 14.69 10.38 -29.28
C ARG A 55 16.08 9.90 -29.70
N GLU A 56 17.03 10.82 -29.84
CA GLU A 56 18.41 10.49 -30.22
C GLU A 56 19.18 9.74 -29.12
N ARG A 57 18.76 9.89 -27.86
CA ARG A 57 19.39 9.22 -26.71
C ARG A 57 18.74 7.90 -26.32
N ALA A 58 17.42 7.78 -26.47
CA ALA A 58 16.65 6.64 -25.97
C ALA A 58 17.04 5.33 -26.66
N GLN A 59 17.45 4.36 -25.84
CA GLN A 59 17.75 2.99 -26.28
C GLN A 59 16.54 2.07 -26.08
N TYR A 60 15.74 2.31 -25.04
CA TYR A 60 14.59 1.48 -24.71
C TYR A 60 13.29 2.30 -24.59
N VAL A 61 12.17 1.66 -24.91
CA VAL A 61 10.81 2.15 -24.62
C VAL A 61 10.04 1.08 -23.85
N LEU A 62 9.47 1.47 -22.71
CA LEU A 62 8.61 0.62 -21.88
C LEU A 62 7.15 1.03 -22.03
N GLY A 63 6.28 0.08 -22.33
CA GLY A 63 4.83 0.23 -22.31
C GLY A 63 4.27 -0.13 -20.95
N VAL A 64 3.64 0.82 -20.26
CA VAL A 64 3.14 0.63 -18.90
C VAL A 64 1.63 0.74 -18.85
N ALA A 65 0.97 -0.25 -18.25
CA ALA A 65 -0.46 -0.22 -17.94
C ALA A 65 -0.72 -0.67 -16.50
N GLY A 66 -1.59 0.05 -15.78
CA GLY A 66 -1.92 -0.28 -14.38
C GLY A 66 -0.74 -0.14 -13.40
N GLY A 67 0.32 0.58 -13.79
CA GLY A 67 1.56 0.65 -13.01
C GLY A 67 2.50 -0.54 -13.21
N ILE A 68 2.20 -1.42 -14.18
CA ILE A 68 3.01 -2.60 -14.53
C ILE A 68 3.63 -2.41 -15.91
N VAL A 69 4.88 -2.83 -16.08
CA VAL A 69 5.49 -2.94 -17.41
C VAL A 69 4.82 -4.08 -18.18
N ARG A 70 4.09 -3.74 -19.24
CA ARG A 70 3.43 -4.71 -20.13
C ARG A 70 4.31 -5.10 -21.30
N GLY A 71 5.21 -4.21 -21.75
CA GLY A 71 6.17 -4.50 -22.81
C GLY A 71 7.43 -3.66 -22.70
N ALA A 72 8.55 -4.21 -23.15
CA ALA A 72 9.85 -3.55 -23.18
C ALA A 72 10.49 -3.75 -24.56
N TYR A 73 10.92 -2.66 -25.19
CA TYR A 73 11.39 -2.67 -26.57
C TYR A 73 12.69 -1.89 -26.73
N ARG A 74 13.64 -2.46 -27.45
CA ARG A 74 14.84 -1.77 -27.92
C ARG A 74 14.49 -0.95 -29.16
N VAL A 75 14.82 0.34 -29.14
CA VAL A 75 14.52 1.26 -30.24
C VAL A 75 15.54 1.07 -31.37
N GLU A 76 15.05 0.86 -32.59
CA GLU A 76 15.87 0.79 -33.80
C GLU A 76 15.78 2.09 -34.63
N SER A 77 14.59 2.70 -34.68
CA SER A 77 14.39 3.97 -35.41
C SER A 77 13.17 4.73 -34.92
N TRP A 78 13.13 6.04 -35.19
CA TRP A 78 11.99 6.91 -34.90
C TRP A 78 11.33 7.39 -36.20
N PHE A 79 10.00 7.50 -36.21
CA PHE A 79 9.24 8.02 -37.34
C PHE A 79 8.20 9.07 -36.87
N PRO A 80 7.93 10.11 -37.67
CA PRO A 80 6.86 11.06 -37.37
C PRO A 80 5.48 10.40 -37.53
N SER A 81 4.51 10.79 -36.69
CA SER A 81 3.13 10.32 -36.82
C SER A 81 2.57 10.65 -38.20
N GLN A 82 1.93 9.67 -38.83
CA GLN A 82 1.23 9.84 -40.11
C GLN A 82 -0.25 10.21 -39.94
N ARG A 83 -0.72 10.38 -38.69
CA ARG A 83 -2.12 10.76 -38.41
C ARG A 83 -2.33 12.26 -38.62
N LEU A 84 -3.41 12.62 -39.32
CA LEU A 84 -3.80 14.00 -39.57
C LEU A 84 -4.02 14.76 -38.24
N GLY A 85 -3.37 15.90 -38.04
CA GLY A 85 -3.44 16.69 -36.80
C GLY A 85 -2.47 16.25 -35.69
N GLU A 86 -1.60 15.27 -35.95
CA GLU A 86 -0.60 14.76 -35.01
C GLU A 86 0.85 15.00 -35.47
N GLU A 87 1.10 16.02 -36.30
CA GLU A 87 2.39 16.28 -36.97
C GLU A 87 3.57 16.51 -36.00
N LYS A 88 3.27 16.74 -34.70
CA LYS A 88 4.27 16.92 -33.63
C LYS A 88 4.51 15.66 -32.77
N ARG A 89 3.87 14.52 -33.10
CA ARG A 89 4.00 13.26 -32.37
C ARG A 89 4.89 12.28 -33.15
N TRP A 90 5.53 11.38 -32.42
CA TRP A 90 6.50 10.41 -32.94
C TRP A 90 6.15 9.00 -32.48
N GLY A 91 6.39 8.03 -33.35
CA GLY A 91 6.44 6.61 -33.02
C GLY A 91 7.85 6.06 -33.21
N PHE A 92 8.08 4.82 -32.80
CA PHE A 92 9.35 4.14 -32.97
C PHE A 92 9.16 2.76 -33.61
N ASN A 93 10.17 2.27 -34.33
CA ASN A 93 10.31 0.84 -34.64
C ASN A 93 11.29 0.25 -33.63
N GLY A 94 10.96 -0.92 -33.09
CA GLY A 94 11.82 -1.62 -32.16
C GLY A 94 11.52 -3.11 -32.10
N VAL A 95 12.38 -3.81 -31.36
CA VAL A 95 12.28 -5.26 -31.11
C VAL A 95 12.15 -5.52 -29.60
N PRO A 96 11.52 -6.63 -29.16
CA PRO A 96 11.40 -6.94 -27.73
C PRO A 96 12.77 -7.01 -27.02
N ALA A 97 12.91 -6.29 -25.91
CA ALA A 97 14.10 -6.26 -25.07
C ALA A 97 13.98 -7.28 -23.93
N ARG A 98 14.01 -8.57 -24.27
CA ARG A 98 13.84 -9.68 -23.31
C ARG A 98 14.98 -9.75 -22.28
N ASP A 99 16.16 -9.26 -22.66
CA ASP A 99 17.36 -9.14 -21.83
C ASP A 99 17.19 -8.22 -20.61
N LEU A 100 16.19 -7.34 -20.62
CA LEU A 100 15.90 -6.49 -19.46
C LEU A 100 15.11 -7.20 -18.36
N GLU A 101 14.39 -8.28 -18.68
CA GLU A 101 13.55 -9.04 -17.74
C GLU A 101 12.58 -8.18 -16.89
N VAL A 102 12.17 -7.02 -17.39
CA VAL A 102 11.33 -6.06 -16.65
C VAL A 102 9.83 -6.21 -16.87
N VAL A 103 9.38 -7.03 -17.83
CA VAL A 103 7.95 -7.23 -18.09
C VAL A 103 7.31 -7.92 -16.89
N GLY A 104 6.18 -7.38 -16.42
CA GLY A 104 5.50 -7.82 -15.19
C GLY A 104 5.92 -7.06 -13.93
N THR A 105 7.02 -6.29 -13.97
CA THR A 105 7.46 -5.49 -12.81
C THR A 105 6.64 -4.21 -12.63
N SER A 106 6.56 -3.77 -11.39
CA SER A 106 5.88 -2.57 -10.93
C SER A 106 6.75 -1.33 -11.14
N VAL A 107 6.23 -0.37 -11.90
CA VAL A 107 6.84 0.96 -12.00
C VAL A 107 6.29 1.92 -10.96
N LYS A 108 5.40 1.53 -10.03
CA LYS A 108 4.72 2.45 -9.10
C LYS A 108 5.65 3.47 -8.43
N ARG A 109 6.89 3.08 -8.09
CA ARG A 109 7.93 3.96 -7.50
C ARG A 109 8.42 5.11 -8.40
N ILE A 110 8.38 4.92 -9.72
CA ILE A 110 8.84 5.88 -10.74
C ILE A 110 7.70 6.29 -11.70
N ALA A 111 6.54 5.66 -11.53
CA ALA A 111 5.34 5.96 -12.26
C ALA A 111 4.91 7.36 -11.87
N PRO A 112 4.40 8.15 -12.82
CA PRO A 112 3.70 9.34 -12.42
C PRO A 112 2.52 8.99 -11.54
N SER A 113 2.32 9.82 -10.53
CA SER A 113 1.08 9.92 -9.80
C SER A 113 -0.11 10.05 -10.77
N ARG A 114 -1.20 9.34 -10.44
CA ARG A 114 -2.37 9.17 -11.32
C ARG A 114 -2.94 10.55 -11.67
N GLY A 115 -2.85 10.94 -12.94
CA GLY A 115 -3.44 12.19 -13.46
C GLY A 115 -2.49 13.08 -14.26
N ALA A 116 -1.18 12.80 -14.29
CA ALA A 116 -0.24 13.63 -15.04
C ALA A 116 -0.59 13.76 -16.54
N ALA A 117 -0.70 15.00 -17.03
CA ALA A 117 -1.19 15.32 -18.38
C ALA A 117 -0.34 14.74 -19.52
N ASN A 118 0.93 14.42 -19.27
CA ASN A 118 1.83 13.80 -20.25
C ASN A 118 2.01 12.30 -19.92
N PRO A 119 1.67 11.37 -20.83
CA PRO A 119 1.88 9.94 -20.64
C PRO A 119 3.34 9.48 -20.86
N VAL A 120 4.25 10.37 -21.27
CA VAL A 120 5.67 10.05 -21.55
C VAL A 120 6.56 10.44 -20.38
N ARG A 121 7.44 9.54 -19.93
CA ARG A 121 8.51 9.80 -18.96
C ARG A 121 9.87 9.51 -19.57
N LEU A 122 10.85 10.32 -19.20
CA LEU A 122 12.20 10.29 -19.74
C LEU A 122 13.18 9.91 -18.63
N PHE A 123 13.82 8.76 -18.76
CA PHE A 123 14.90 8.27 -17.90
C PHE A 123 16.18 8.18 -18.74
N LEU A 124 16.65 9.33 -19.25
CA LEU A 124 17.74 9.36 -20.22
C LEU A 124 19.12 9.02 -19.63
N ASP A 125 19.22 8.99 -18.30
CA ASP A 125 20.41 8.60 -17.55
C ASP A 125 20.24 7.21 -16.90
N GLY A 126 19.26 6.43 -17.36
CA GLY A 126 18.92 5.13 -16.79
C GLY A 126 17.69 5.18 -15.89
N VAL A 127 17.02 4.03 -15.74
CA VAL A 127 16.02 3.84 -14.69
C VAL A 127 16.81 3.53 -13.41
N PRO A 128 16.73 4.38 -12.36
CA PRO A 128 17.52 4.18 -11.15
C PRO A 128 17.11 2.87 -10.48
N ALA A 129 17.97 2.23 -9.69
CA ALA A 129 17.56 1.12 -8.84
C ALA A 129 16.38 1.53 -7.95
N ALA A 130 15.66 0.57 -7.39
CA ALA A 130 14.86 0.84 -6.19
C ALA A 130 15.85 1.21 -5.07
N VAL A 131 16.28 2.47 -5.06
CA VAL A 131 17.12 3.01 -4.01
C VAL A 131 16.23 2.95 -2.77
N SER A 132 16.68 2.23 -1.73
CA SER A 132 16.19 2.44 -0.37
C SER A 132 16.18 3.96 -0.19
N ALA A 133 14.98 4.55 -0.15
CA ALA A 133 14.83 5.98 -0.04
C ALA A 133 15.74 6.41 1.10
N ASP A 134 16.67 7.36 0.90
CA ASP A 134 17.63 7.72 1.95
C ASP A 134 16.81 8.27 3.14
N VAL A 135 16.44 7.37 4.05
CA VAL A 135 15.50 7.63 5.13
C VAL A 135 16.07 8.72 6.01
N ALA A 136 17.40 8.75 6.16
CA ALA A 136 18.11 9.79 6.88
C ALA A 136 17.93 11.16 6.22
N LYS A 137 18.09 11.25 4.89
CA LYS A 137 17.85 12.50 4.15
C LYS A 137 16.38 12.94 4.19
N ILE A 138 15.43 12.03 3.93
CA ILE A 138 14.00 12.36 3.95
C ILE A 138 13.59 12.82 5.35
N ALA A 139 14.07 12.14 6.39
CA ALA A 139 13.85 12.55 7.76
C ALA A 139 14.48 13.91 8.07
N ALA A 140 15.68 14.20 7.57
CA ALA A 140 16.32 15.50 7.71
C ALA A 140 15.51 16.62 7.05
N ASP A 141 15.00 16.40 5.84
CA ASP A 141 14.16 17.36 5.11
C ASP A 141 12.82 17.59 5.85
N LEU A 142 12.17 16.53 6.33
CA LEU A 142 10.98 16.66 7.19
C LEU A 142 11.28 17.40 8.50
N ASN A 143 12.42 17.12 9.12
CA ASN A 143 12.82 17.76 10.37
C ASN A 143 13.15 19.25 10.20
N ALA A 144 13.54 19.67 9.00
CA ALA A 144 13.81 21.07 8.65
C ALA A 144 12.53 21.87 8.37
N GLU A 145 11.44 21.20 7.97
CA GLU A 145 10.18 21.88 7.63
C GLU A 145 9.34 22.24 8.87
N PRO A 146 9.04 23.54 9.12
CA PRO A 146 8.27 23.95 10.29
C PRO A 146 6.86 23.35 10.35
N LEU A 147 6.19 23.22 9.20
CA LEU A 147 4.86 22.61 9.12
C LEU A 147 4.89 21.12 9.50
N ALA A 148 5.98 20.40 9.19
CA ALA A 148 6.14 19.02 9.62
C ALA A 148 6.34 18.90 11.13
N ARG A 149 7.05 19.86 11.75
CA ARG A 149 7.17 19.93 13.22
C ARG A 149 5.83 20.12 13.92
N ILE A 150 4.94 20.92 13.34
CA ILE A 150 3.58 21.14 13.85
C ILE A 150 2.73 19.86 13.67
N MET A 151 2.81 19.25 12.49
CA MET A 151 2.10 18.00 12.16
C MET A 151 2.36 16.88 13.18
N PHE A 152 3.59 16.74 13.68
CA PHE A 152 3.93 15.67 14.63
C PHE A 152 3.11 15.72 15.93
N GLY A 153 2.59 16.88 16.34
CA GLY A 153 1.80 17.04 17.56
C GLY A 153 0.35 16.55 17.46
N GLN A 154 -0.28 16.68 16.28
CA GLN A 154 -1.71 16.36 16.08
C GLN A 154 -2.00 15.74 14.70
N ARG A 155 -1.19 14.75 14.30
CA ARG A 155 -1.21 13.94 13.06
C ARG A 155 -2.38 14.20 12.10
N GLU A 156 -3.53 13.55 12.27
CA GLU A 156 -4.65 13.63 11.33
C GLU A 156 -5.37 14.99 11.39
N LEU A 157 -5.47 15.59 12.59
CA LEU A 157 -6.07 16.90 12.80
C LEU A 157 -5.28 18.01 12.11
N PHE A 158 -3.95 17.91 12.03
CA PHE A 158 -3.13 18.89 11.31
C PHE A 158 -3.55 18.98 9.85
N HIS A 159 -3.65 17.82 9.17
CA HIS A 159 -4.05 17.77 7.76
C HIS A 159 -5.47 18.30 7.56
N THR A 160 -6.43 17.89 8.39
CA THR A 160 -7.82 18.33 8.24
C THR A 160 -7.97 19.82 8.56
N ASN A 161 -7.29 20.34 9.60
CA ASN A 161 -7.26 21.77 9.89
C ASN A 161 -6.69 22.59 8.73
N LEU A 162 -5.56 22.15 8.18
CA LEU A 162 -4.90 22.89 7.10
C LEU A 162 -5.73 22.86 5.82
N LEU A 163 -6.34 21.72 5.47
CA LEU A 163 -7.22 21.62 4.30
C LEU A 163 -8.51 22.43 4.45
N ALA A 164 -9.09 22.47 5.66
CA ALA A 164 -10.24 23.33 5.96
C ALA A 164 -9.88 24.81 5.79
N TRP A 165 -8.78 25.26 6.39
CA TRP A 165 -8.30 26.62 6.22
C TRP A 165 -7.97 26.95 4.76
N PHE A 166 -7.32 26.04 4.03
CA PHE A 166 -7.01 26.21 2.61
C PHE A 166 -8.26 26.43 1.77
N PHE A 167 -9.31 25.64 2.04
CA PHE A 167 -10.59 25.72 1.34
C PHE A 167 -11.28 27.09 1.52
N GLU A 168 -11.10 27.74 2.66
CA GLU A 168 -11.67 29.06 2.95
C GLU A 168 -10.76 30.21 2.50
N ALA A 169 -9.45 30.10 2.73
CA ALA A 169 -8.49 31.18 2.54
C ALA A 169 -8.10 31.39 1.06
N LEU A 170 -8.14 30.33 0.25
CA LEU A 170 -7.71 30.35 -1.15
C LEU A 170 -8.78 29.74 -2.08
N PRO A 171 -10.00 30.34 -2.17
CA PRO A 171 -11.15 29.73 -2.82
C PRO A 171 -10.89 29.33 -4.28
N ASP A 172 -10.31 30.23 -5.10
CA ASP A 172 -10.05 29.95 -6.52
C ASP A 172 -9.01 28.84 -6.75
N ILE A 173 -8.09 28.64 -5.80
CA ILE A 173 -7.10 27.57 -5.86
C ILE A 173 -7.71 26.26 -5.34
N ALA A 174 -8.45 26.34 -4.23
CA ALA A 174 -9.17 25.20 -3.65
C ALA A 174 -10.19 24.61 -4.63
N ASP A 175 -10.88 25.44 -5.41
CA ASP A 175 -11.83 24.98 -6.43
C ASP A 175 -11.14 24.17 -7.52
N ARG A 176 -9.98 24.62 -7.99
CA ARG A 176 -9.17 23.84 -8.96
C ARG A 176 -8.75 22.47 -8.42
N VAL A 177 -8.56 22.35 -7.10
CA VAL A 177 -8.16 21.09 -6.45
C VAL A 177 -9.36 20.15 -6.23
N PHE A 178 -10.43 20.67 -5.62
CA PHE A 178 -11.52 19.86 -5.07
C PHE A 178 -12.79 19.82 -5.93
N GLN A 179 -13.08 20.83 -6.74
CA GLN A 179 -14.27 20.85 -7.61
C GLN A 179 -14.36 19.62 -8.53
N PRO A 180 -13.27 19.08 -9.10
CA PRO A 180 -13.36 17.84 -9.89
C PRO A 180 -13.79 16.59 -9.10
N LEU A 181 -13.90 16.70 -7.77
CA LEU A 181 -14.40 15.64 -6.88
C LEU A 181 -15.87 15.80 -6.53
N ALA A 182 -16.45 16.98 -6.77
CA ALA A 182 -17.83 17.30 -6.42
C ALA A 182 -18.78 17.14 -7.60
N LEU A 183 -20.06 16.98 -7.29
CA LEU A 183 -21.16 16.98 -8.27
C LEU A 183 -22.00 18.25 -8.12
N PRO A 184 -22.71 18.69 -9.18
CA PRO A 184 -23.68 19.76 -9.07
C PRO A 184 -24.72 19.46 -7.98
N GLY A 185 -25.15 20.51 -7.27
CA GLY A 185 -26.12 20.37 -6.19
C GLY A 185 -26.71 21.70 -5.75
N ASP A 186 -27.32 21.70 -4.58
CA ASP A 186 -28.11 22.80 -4.00
C ASP A 186 -27.34 23.60 -2.93
N GLY A 187 -26.02 23.49 -2.88
CA GLY A 187 -25.19 24.30 -1.98
C GLY A 187 -25.35 25.81 -2.23
N GLU A 188 -25.59 26.58 -1.17
CA GLU A 188 -25.85 28.04 -1.28
C GLU A 188 -24.63 28.91 -0.92
N GLY A 189 -23.69 28.39 -0.12
CA GLY A 189 -22.58 29.17 0.44
C GLY A 189 -21.32 28.34 0.64
N ARG A 190 -20.17 29.02 0.75
CA ARG A 190 -18.87 28.39 1.06
C ARG A 190 -18.73 28.21 2.57
N SER A 191 -18.51 26.98 3.02
CA SER A 191 -18.14 26.66 4.40
C SER A 191 -17.44 25.31 4.48
N VAL A 192 -16.74 25.07 5.59
CA VAL A 192 -16.22 23.74 5.95
C VAL A 192 -16.67 23.37 7.36
N ASP A 193 -17.37 22.24 7.48
CA ASP A 193 -17.63 21.63 8.78
C ASP A 193 -16.53 20.60 9.07
N ARG A 194 -15.84 20.74 10.20
CA ARG A 194 -14.89 19.73 10.70
C ARG A 194 -15.57 18.85 11.74
N GLU A 195 -15.23 17.56 11.75
CA GLU A 195 -15.69 16.57 12.76
C GLU A 195 -17.22 16.41 12.83
N ARG A 196 -17.96 16.81 11.77
CA ARG A 196 -19.42 16.74 11.72
C ARG A 196 -19.87 15.28 11.75
N GLN A 197 -20.52 14.87 12.84
CA GLN A 197 -20.92 13.47 13.05
C GLN A 197 -19.76 12.47 12.94
N ASN A 198 -18.55 12.90 13.33
CA ASN A 198 -17.28 12.16 13.23
C ASN A 198 -16.71 12.03 11.80
N LEU A 199 -17.24 12.77 10.82
CA LEU A 199 -16.62 12.92 9.51
C LEU A 199 -15.53 13.98 9.59
N ASP A 200 -14.36 13.70 9.03
CA ASP A 200 -13.20 14.60 9.16
C ASP A 200 -13.43 15.98 8.55
N LEU A 201 -13.93 16.03 7.31
CA LEU A 201 -14.22 17.27 6.58
C LEU A 201 -15.52 17.16 5.78
N VAL A 202 -16.30 18.23 5.81
CA VAL A 202 -17.47 18.43 4.93
C VAL A 202 -17.35 19.81 4.29
N PHE A 203 -17.00 19.84 3.02
CA PHE A 203 -16.90 21.06 2.26
C PHE A 203 -18.25 21.38 1.60
N ASN A 204 -18.69 22.62 1.73
CA ASN A 204 -19.87 23.16 1.08
C ASN A 204 -19.45 24.38 0.26
N TRP A 205 -19.93 24.52 -0.97
CA TRP A 205 -19.76 25.72 -1.78
C TRP A 205 -20.86 25.87 -2.83
N PRO A 206 -21.08 27.09 -3.36
CA PRO A 206 -22.26 27.39 -4.18
C PRO A 206 -22.38 26.51 -5.43
N GLY A 207 -23.55 25.92 -5.64
CA GLY A 207 -23.89 25.14 -6.83
C GLY A 207 -23.41 23.69 -6.84
N PHE A 208 -22.84 23.19 -5.73
CA PHE A 208 -22.35 21.82 -5.60
C PHE A 208 -23.04 21.09 -4.45
N ALA A 209 -23.12 19.77 -4.58
CA ALA A 209 -23.45 18.89 -3.47
C ALA A 209 -22.29 18.91 -2.44
N PRO A 210 -22.55 18.67 -1.14
CA PRO A 210 -21.48 18.65 -0.15
C PRO A 210 -20.45 17.57 -0.48
N LEU A 211 -19.16 17.90 -0.34
CA LEU A 211 -18.07 16.93 -0.48
C LEU A 211 -17.59 16.52 0.91
N VAL A 212 -17.79 15.25 1.24
CA VAL A 212 -17.29 14.64 2.46
C VAL A 212 -15.92 14.03 2.18
N ILE A 213 -14.92 14.42 2.97
CA ILE A 213 -13.58 13.84 2.93
C ILE A 213 -13.29 13.18 4.27
N GLU A 214 -13.17 11.86 4.27
CA GLU A 214 -12.55 11.12 5.36
C GLU A 214 -11.03 11.08 5.13
N ASN A 215 -10.23 11.35 6.15
CA ASN A 215 -8.79 11.49 6.05
C ASN A 215 -8.04 10.39 6.81
N LYS A 216 -7.09 9.72 6.15
CA LYS A 216 -6.28 8.63 6.73
C LYS A 216 -4.81 8.74 6.32
N VAL A 217 -3.97 9.31 7.20
CA VAL A 217 -2.54 9.55 6.88
C VAL A 217 -1.66 8.38 7.32
N PHE A 218 -1.90 7.81 8.50
CA PHE A 218 -1.04 6.80 9.12
C PHE A 218 -1.79 5.51 9.49
N SER A 219 -2.97 5.33 8.93
CA SER A 219 -3.89 4.24 9.21
C SER A 219 -4.53 3.75 7.91
N LEU A 220 -4.91 2.47 7.86
CA LEU A 220 -5.72 1.95 6.76
C LEU A 220 -7.17 2.43 6.95
N PRO A 221 -7.85 2.83 5.87
CA PRO A 221 -9.30 3.02 5.90
C PRO A 221 -10.01 1.69 6.22
N ALA A 222 -10.89 1.68 7.22
CA ALA A 222 -11.72 0.53 7.54
C ALA A 222 -13.07 0.63 6.81
N LEU A 223 -13.43 -0.39 6.01
CA LEU A 223 -14.66 -0.37 5.22
C LEU A 223 -15.91 -0.27 6.10
N GLU A 224 -15.95 -0.95 7.24
CA GLU A 224 -17.08 -0.90 8.17
C GLU A 224 -17.26 0.50 8.79
N GLN A 225 -16.16 1.25 8.95
CA GLN A 225 -16.24 2.65 9.39
C GLN A 225 -16.86 3.53 8.30
N LEU A 226 -16.40 3.35 7.06
CA LEU A 226 -16.92 4.08 5.90
C LEU A 226 -18.40 3.77 5.65
N ASP A 227 -18.86 2.54 5.88
CA ASP A 227 -20.29 2.17 5.81
C ASP A 227 -21.12 2.91 6.85
N ARG A 228 -20.68 2.92 8.11
CA ARG A 228 -21.35 3.69 9.19
C ARG A 228 -21.43 5.19 8.87
N TYR A 229 -20.48 5.70 8.10
CA TYR A 229 -20.45 7.10 7.68
C TYR A 229 -21.40 7.35 6.51
N ALA A 230 -21.44 6.46 5.52
CA ALA A 230 -22.42 6.49 4.43
C ALA A 230 -23.87 6.50 4.99
N GLU A 231 -24.17 5.64 5.97
CA GLU A 231 -25.48 5.57 6.63
C GLU A 231 -25.90 6.87 7.34
N LYS A 232 -24.92 7.63 7.86
CA LYS A 232 -25.19 8.92 8.51
C LYS A 232 -25.56 9.98 7.48
N VAL A 233 -24.81 10.07 6.38
CA VAL A 233 -24.98 11.13 5.39
C VAL A 233 -26.24 10.97 4.55
N VAL A 234 -26.74 9.74 4.37
CA VAL A 234 -28.03 9.47 3.68
C VAL A 234 -29.21 10.19 4.34
N LYS A 235 -29.08 10.53 5.65
CA LYS A 235 -30.12 11.23 6.41
C LYS A 235 -30.06 12.75 6.27
N TRP A 236 -29.07 13.28 5.55
CA TRP A 236 -28.93 14.73 5.36
C TRP A 236 -29.99 15.24 4.38
N LYS A 237 -30.42 16.49 4.59
CA LYS A 237 -31.33 17.18 3.67
C LYS A 237 -30.52 17.81 2.54
N GLY A 238 -31.13 17.89 1.37
CA GLY A 238 -30.53 18.48 0.16
C GLY A 238 -29.92 17.44 -0.76
N SER A 239 -28.98 17.87 -1.60
CA SER A 239 -28.26 16.98 -2.51
C SER A 239 -27.47 15.92 -1.75
N ALA A 240 -27.46 14.70 -2.26
CA ALA A 240 -26.66 13.62 -1.70
C ALA A 240 -25.18 14.01 -1.74
N PRO A 241 -24.43 13.89 -0.63
CA PRO A 241 -23.03 14.29 -0.61
C PRO A 241 -22.15 13.32 -1.38
N GLU A 242 -21.11 13.86 -2.02
CA GLU A 242 -20.03 13.07 -2.60
C GLU A 242 -19.11 12.57 -1.49
N LEU A 243 -18.77 11.28 -1.53
CA LEU A 243 -17.96 10.62 -0.50
C LEU A 243 -16.56 10.33 -1.03
N CYS A 244 -15.54 10.89 -0.36
CA CYS A 244 -14.15 10.75 -0.71
C CYS A 244 -13.32 10.25 0.49
N ILE A 245 -12.51 9.21 0.28
CA ILE A 245 -11.46 8.79 1.21
C ILE A 245 -10.14 9.37 0.70
N LEU A 246 -9.52 10.24 1.50
CA LEU A 246 -8.18 10.77 1.29
C LEU A 246 -7.20 9.94 2.12
N SER A 247 -6.34 9.17 1.47
CA SER A 247 -5.44 8.26 2.19
C SER A 247 -4.02 8.21 1.63
N MET A 248 -3.04 8.13 2.53
CA MET A 248 -1.64 7.88 2.15
C MET A 248 -1.45 6.43 1.74
N ILE A 249 -2.16 5.53 2.43
CA ILE A 249 -2.19 4.10 2.13
C ILE A 249 -3.39 3.86 1.23
N ALA A 250 -3.16 3.29 0.06
CA ALA A 250 -4.27 2.93 -0.82
C ALA A 250 -5.09 1.81 -0.14
N PRO A 251 -6.41 1.99 0.08
CA PRO A 251 -7.27 0.87 0.39
C PRO A 251 -7.40 -0.03 -0.82
N GLU A 252 -8.06 -1.17 -0.64
CA GLU A 252 -8.54 -1.95 -1.76
C GLU A 252 -9.52 -1.11 -2.58
N THR A 253 -9.32 -1.07 -3.90
CA THR A 253 -10.14 -0.25 -4.79
C THR A 253 -10.39 -0.91 -6.12
N GLU A 254 -11.56 -0.65 -6.67
CA GLU A 254 -11.94 -0.94 -8.04
C GLU A 254 -11.88 0.32 -8.90
N LEU A 255 -11.59 0.15 -10.20
CA LEU A 255 -11.60 1.23 -11.17
C LEU A 255 -12.97 1.34 -11.82
N ARG A 256 -13.52 2.56 -11.83
CA ARG A 256 -14.75 2.90 -12.53
C ARG A 256 -14.46 4.00 -13.55
N GLU A 257 -15.06 3.92 -14.73
CA GLU A 257 -14.90 4.97 -15.74
C GLU A 257 -15.90 6.11 -15.49
N ILE A 258 -15.39 7.32 -15.28
CA ILE A 258 -16.19 8.55 -15.12
C ILE A 258 -15.68 9.55 -16.14
N GLU A 259 -16.56 10.00 -17.05
CA GLU A 259 -16.23 10.96 -18.11
C GLU A 259 -14.98 10.56 -18.93
N GLY A 260 -14.83 9.27 -19.23
CA GLY A 260 -13.68 8.73 -19.98
C GLY A 260 -12.36 8.73 -19.20
N LYS A 261 -12.41 8.89 -17.86
CA LYS A 261 -11.26 8.79 -16.97
C LYS A 261 -11.47 7.65 -15.96
N PRO A 262 -10.45 6.80 -15.73
CA PRO A 262 -10.52 5.80 -14.66
C PRO A 262 -10.41 6.50 -13.30
N VAL A 263 -11.38 6.23 -12.43
CA VAL A 263 -11.46 6.75 -11.07
C VAL A 263 -11.51 5.57 -10.10
N SER A 264 -10.74 5.66 -9.02
CA SER A 264 -10.61 4.63 -8.00
C SER A 264 -11.74 4.76 -6.98
N PHE A 265 -12.42 3.66 -6.67
CA PHE A 265 -13.45 3.58 -5.62
C PHE A 265 -13.17 2.42 -4.68
N THR A 266 -13.45 2.58 -3.40
CA THR A 266 -13.50 1.45 -2.46
C THR A 266 -14.69 0.53 -2.82
N PRO A 267 -14.71 -0.74 -2.34
CA PRO A 267 -15.83 -1.65 -2.58
C PRO A 267 -17.19 -1.08 -2.13
N ASN A 268 -17.21 -0.28 -1.07
CA ASN A 268 -18.42 0.40 -0.58
C ASN A 268 -18.68 1.78 -1.22
N GLY A 269 -18.03 2.08 -2.34
CA GLY A 269 -18.40 3.20 -3.20
C GLY A 269 -17.84 4.57 -2.79
N TRP A 270 -16.88 4.64 -1.87
CA TRP A 270 -16.16 5.88 -1.59
C TRP A 270 -15.13 6.14 -2.68
N ARG A 271 -15.10 7.34 -3.24
CA ARG A 271 -14.07 7.77 -4.18
C ARG A 271 -12.72 7.81 -3.45
N HIS A 272 -11.69 7.17 -3.97
CA HIS A 272 -10.36 7.23 -3.36
C HIS A 272 -9.49 8.30 -4.02
N LEU A 273 -8.96 9.19 -3.18
CA LEU A 273 -7.94 10.17 -3.51
C LEU A 273 -6.67 9.86 -2.72
N SER A 274 -5.57 9.55 -3.42
CA SER A 274 -4.29 9.40 -2.74
C SER A 274 -3.71 10.76 -2.36
N TYR A 275 -2.90 10.80 -1.31
CA TYR A 275 -2.15 12.00 -0.95
C TYR A 275 -1.17 12.46 -2.05
N ASP A 276 -0.58 11.54 -2.82
CA ASP A 276 0.22 11.90 -4.00
C ASP A 276 -0.61 12.62 -5.06
N SER A 277 -1.83 12.12 -5.32
CA SER A 277 -2.77 12.77 -6.24
C SER A 277 -3.24 14.13 -5.71
N LEU A 278 -3.37 14.30 -4.39
CA LEU A 278 -3.66 15.60 -3.79
C LEU A 278 -2.48 16.57 -3.97
N ALA A 279 -1.24 16.13 -3.73
CA ALA A 279 -0.04 16.94 -3.92
C ALA A 279 0.11 17.40 -5.38
N ASP A 280 -0.15 16.53 -6.35
CA ASP A 280 -0.17 16.91 -7.77
C ASP A 280 -1.21 17.98 -8.08
N ARG A 281 -2.44 17.81 -7.59
CA ARG A 281 -3.51 18.79 -7.78
C ARG A 281 -3.16 20.13 -7.15
N LEU A 282 -2.52 20.11 -5.99
CA LEU A 282 -2.03 21.32 -5.32
C LEU A 282 -0.94 21.99 -6.17
N ASP A 283 0.06 21.25 -6.63
CA ASP A 283 1.15 21.80 -7.44
C ASP A 283 0.63 22.43 -8.74
N GLU A 284 -0.30 21.75 -9.43
CA GLU A 284 -0.95 22.26 -10.65
C GLU A 284 -1.80 23.51 -10.35
N ALA A 285 -2.59 23.52 -9.27
CA ALA A 285 -3.42 24.66 -8.91
C ALA A 285 -2.59 25.87 -8.42
N LEU A 286 -1.43 25.63 -7.83
CA LEU A 286 -0.51 26.66 -7.33
C LEU A 286 0.47 27.14 -8.42
N GLU A 287 0.51 26.50 -9.59
CA GLU A 287 1.37 26.91 -10.70
C GLU A 287 1.00 28.33 -11.15
N GLY A 288 2.01 29.20 -11.26
CA GLY A 288 1.82 30.61 -11.63
C GLY A 288 1.10 31.47 -10.59
N ALA A 289 0.65 30.91 -9.45
CA ALA A 289 0.00 31.69 -8.39
C ALA A 289 0.97 32.69 -7.76
N THR A 290 0.48 33.92 -7.55
CA THR A 290 1.22 35.00 -6.90
C THR A 290 1.77 34.55 -5.55
N ARG A 291 3.02 34.91 -5.26
CA ARG A 291 3.63 34.58 -3.98
C ARG A 291 2.91 35.32 -2.85
N SER A 292 2.32 34.55 -1.94
CA SER A 292 1.74 35.02 -0.68
C SER A 292 2.08 34.02 0.42
N TYR A 293 1.86 34.40 1.67
CA TYR A 293 2.05 33.49 2.80
C TYR A 293 1.21 32.22 2.65
N GLU A 294 -0.04 32.38 2.20
CA GLU A 294 -1.01 31.30 2.04
C GLU A 294 -0.59 30.33 0.93
N VAL A 295 -0.18 30.87 -0.22
CA VAL A 295 0.27 30.08 -1.38
C VAL A 295 1.56 29.32 -1.04
N GLU A 296 2.53 29.96 -0.38
CA GLU A 296 3.77 29.30 0.04
C GLU A 296 3.52 28.23 1.11
N THR A 297 2.55 28.45 2.01
CA THR A 297 2.12 27.43 3.00
C THR A 297 1.63 26.17 2.29
N MET A 298 0.82 26.30 1.25
CA MET A 298 0.32 25.14 0.49
C MET A 298 1.40 24.47 -0.38
N ARG A 299 2.37 25.22 -0.92
CA ARG A 299 3.55 24.64 -1.60
C ARG A 299 4.40 23.80 -0.64
N ARG A 300 4.62 24.30 0.58
CA ARG A 300 5.30 23.54 1.65
C ARG A 300 4.50 22.32 2.09
N TYR A 301 3.18 22.44 2.19
CA TYR A 301 2.32 21.30 2.52
C TYR A 301 2.42 20.20 1.46
N SER A 302 2.34 20.54 0.17
CA SER A 302 2.57 19.60 -0.94
C SER A 302 3.93 18.91 -0.81
N SER A 303 4.99 19.67 -0.49
CA SER A 303 6.34 19.13 -0.28
C SER A 303 6.39 18.14 0.89
N ILE A 304 5.74 18.45 2.02
CA ILE A 304 5.65 17.52 3.17
C ILE A 304 4.92 16.25 2.80
N VAL A 305 3.81 16.36 2.07
CA VAL A 305 3.05 15.20 1.59
C VAL A 305 3.95 14.27 0.75
N ARG A 306 4.74 14.84 -0.16
CA ARG A 306 5.68 14.05 -0.98
C ARG A 306 6.78 13.40 -0.16
N LEU A 307 7.33 14.10 0.83
CA LEU A 307 8.32 13.53 1.74
C LEU A 307 7.74 12.38 2.58
N LEU A 308 6.51 12.51 3.06
CA LEU A 308 5.81 11.45 3.77
C LEU A 308 5.52 10.25 2.87
N SER A 309 5.11 10.49 1.62
CA SER A 309 4.89 9.44 0.63
C SER A 309 6.19 8.67 0.35
N ALA A 310 7.30 9.38 0.13
CA ALA A 310 8.61 8.77 -0.05
C ALA A 310 9.07 7.95 1.18
N LEU A 311 8.74 8.42 2.38
CA LEU A 311 9.02 7.70 3.62
C LEU A 311 8.17 6.42 3.75
N ILE A 312 6.89 6.49 3.37
CA ILE A 312 6.02 5.31 3.34
C ILE A 312 6.53 4.30 2.30
N GLU A 313 6.98 4.77 1.15
CA GLU A 313 7.53 3.92 0.10
C GLU A 313 8.80 3.18 0.54
N SER A 314 9.58 3.74 1.47
CA SER A 314 10.73 3.04 2.06
C SER A 314 10.37 1.77 2.82
N THR A 315 9.08 1.53 3.09
CA THR A 315 8.60 0.30 3.74
C THR A 315 8.30 -0.83 2.75
N SER A 316 8.52 -0.62 1.44
CA SER A 316 8.18 -1.56 0.36
C SER A 316 8.97 -2.85 0.49
N VAL A 317 8.29 -3.97 0.27
CA VAL A 317 8.90 -5.31 0.32
C VAL A 317 9.25 -5.72 -1.11
N GLN A 318 10.49 -6.17 -1.35
CA GLN A 318 11.01 -6.42 -2.69
C GLN A 318 10.38 -7.65 -3.36
N GLY A 319 9.82 -8.57 -2.58
CA GLY A 319 9.12 -9.75 -3.08
C GLY A 319 9.24 -10.95 -2.13
N PRO A 320 8.58 -12.07 -2.46
CA PRO A 320 8.51 -13.24 -1.56
C PRO A 320 9.84 -13.99 -1.42
N GLU A 321 10.79 -13.80 -2.34
CA GLU A 321 12.11 -14.44 -2.31
C GLU A 321 13.21 -13.53 -1.72
N SER A 322 12.84 -12.36 -1.18
CA SER A 322 13.77 -11.35 -0.69
C SER A 322 14.47 -11.78 0.61
N ASP A 323 15.78 -11.57 0.69
CA ASP A 323 16.60 -11.76 1.91
C ASP A 323 16.57 -10.52 2.84
N GLU A 324 15.77 -9.50 2.52
CA GLU A 324 15.60 -8.36 3.41
C GLU A 324 14.96 -8.76 4.74
N HIS A 325 15.27 -8.04 5.82
CA HIS A 325 14.64 -8.27 7.11
C HIS A 325 13.14 -7.93 7.08
N VAL A 326 12.36 -8.73 7.81
CA VAL A 326 10.91 -8.48 7.96
C VAL A 326 10.64 -7.11 8.59
N TRP A 327 11.36 -6.78 9.67
CA TRP A 327 11.22 -5.50 10.36
C TRP A 327 12.25 -4.49 9.88
N LEU A 328 11.83 -3.22 9.85
CA LEU A 328 12.73 -2.09 9.65
C LEU A 328 13.65 -1.96 10.86
N ASP A 329 14.93 -1.70 10.61
CA ASP A 329 15.91 -1.55 11.68
C ASP A 329 15.63 -0.27 12.51
N GLU A 330 15.92 -0.31 13.81
CA GLU A 330 15.87 0.91 14.62
C GLU A 330 16.90 1.95 14.13
N ASP A 331 18.04 1.51 13.60
CA ASP A 331 19.06 2.40 13.04
C ASP A 331 18.57 3.10 11.76
N GLU A 332 17.82 2.40 10.90
CA GLU A 332 17.17 2.98 9.72
C GLU A 332 16.12 4.03 10.11
N LEU A 333 15.41 3.79 11.21
CA LEU A 333 14.35 4.68 11.69
C LEU A 333 14.87 5.80 12.60
N ALA A 334 16.07 5.68 13.18
CA ALA A 334 16.64 6.63 14.14
C ALA A 334 16.64 8.10 13.67
N PRO A 335 16.87 8.43 12.38
CA PRO A 335 16.80 9.81 11.88
C PRO A 335 15.40 10.46 11.99
N ILE A 336 14.34 9.65 12.07
CA ILE A 336 12.96 10.13 12.13
C ILE A 336 12.63 10.59 13.55
N ALA A 337 12.56 11.90 13.75
CA ALA A 337 12.37 12.51 15.07
C ALA A 337 11.04 12.10 15.72
N SER A 338 9.98 11.93 14.93
CA SER A 338 8.67 11.54 15.43
C SER A 338 8.60 10.03 15.72
N SER A 339 8.43 9.67 17.00
CA SER A 339 8.17 8.28 17.39
C SER A 339 6.89 7.74 16.76
N GLN A 340 5.92 8.62 16.55
CA GLN A 340 4.66 8.33 15.92
C GLN A 340 4.81 7.96 14.44
N THR A 341 5.60 8.73 13.68
CA THR A 341 5.95 8.40 12.30
C THR A 341 6.69 7.07 12.24
N ARG A 342 7.65 6.82 13.15
CA ARG A 342 8.33 5.51 13.23
C ARG A 342 7.34 4.36 13.47
N THR A 343 6.39 4.51 14.40
CA THR A 343 5.34 3.51 14.62
C THR A 343 4.47 3.29 13.37
N ALA A 344 4.13 4.36 12.65
CA ALA A 344 3.35 4.26 11.42
C ALA A 344 4.09 3.49 10.31
N LEU A 345 5.39 3.71 10.15
CA LEU A 345 6.21 2.96 9.18
C LEU A 345 6.35 1.50 9.56
N LYS A 346 6.55 1.19 10.85
CA LYS A 346 6.54 -0.20 11.34
C LYS A 346 5.20 -0.88 11.06
N LYS A 347 4.09 -0.18 11.31
CA LYS A 347 2.74 -0.65 10.98
C LYS A 347 2.57 -0.89 9.48
N MET A 348 3.05 0.03 8.65
CA MET A 348 2.99 -0.09 7.20
C MET A 348 3.74 -1.31 6.70
N ARG A 349 4.98 -1.50 7.19
CA ARG A 349 5.79 -2.66 6.87
C ARG A 349 5.05 -3.95 7.21
N ALA A 350 4.40 -4.02 8.38
CA ALA A 350 3.59 -5.16 8.78
C ALA A 350 2.43 -5.45 7.82
N PHE A 351 1.66 -4.42 7.41
CA PHE A 351 0.60 -4.61 6.41
C PHE A 351 1.11 -5.11 5.07
N ARG A 352 2.24 -4.56 4.59
CA ARG A 352 2.85 -4.99 3.33
C ARG A 352 3.33 -6.44 3.41
N LEU A 353 3.90 -6.86 4.55
CA LEU A 353 4.26 -8.25 4.80
C LEU A 353 3.03 -9.17 4.84
N ALA A 354 1.97 -8.77 5.54
CA ALA A 354 0.74 -9.57 5.60
C ALA A 354 0.13 -9.78 4.20
N ALA A 355 0.04 -8.71 3.39
CA ALA A 355 -0.43 -8.81 2.01
C ALA A 355 0.47 -9.71 1.15
N LEU A 356 1.79 -9.59 1.28
CA LEU A 356 2.74 -10.43 0.57
C LEU A 356 2.60 -11.90 0.97
N VAL A 357 2.53 -12.19 2.27
CA VAL A 357 2.35 -13.57 2.74
C VAL A 357 1.01 -14.12 2.27
N GLY A 358 -0.09 -13.39 2.47
CA GLY A 358 -1.42 -13.82 2.04
C GLY A 358 -1.50 -14.15 0.55
N SER A 359 -0.90 -13.34 -0.32
CA SER A 359 -0.86 -13.60 -1.77
C SER A 359 0.00 -14.80 -2.19
N ASN A 360 0.86 -15.31 -1.31
CA ASN A 360 1.72 -16.46 -1.56
C ASN A 360 1.28 -17.75 -0.83
N LEU A 361 0.19 -17.69 -0.06
CA LEU A 361 -0.42 -18.88 0.56
C LEU A 361 -1.54 -19.42 -0.36
N GLN A 362 -1.52 -20.73 -0.63
CA GLN A 362 -2.43 -21.39 -1.58
C GLN A 362 -3.85 -21.63 -1.04
N PHE A 363 -4.15 -21.25 0.21
CA PHE A 363 -5.42 -21.52 0.88
C PHE A 363 -6.10 -20.23 1.33
N ALA A 364 -7.45 -20.21 1.26
CA ALA A 364 -8.33 -19.05 1.24
C ALA A 364 -8.34 -18.12 2.46
N ASP A 365 -7.43 -18.27 3.43
CA ASP A 365 -7.33 -17.40 4.60
C ASP A 365 -6.15 -16.43 4.43
N ALA A 366 -6.47 -15.13 4.35
CA ALA A 366 -5.48 -14.07 4.20
C ALA A 366 -4.72 -13.85 5.52
N ALA A 367 -3.41 -13.58 5.43
CA ALA A 367 -2.67 -13.09 6.59
C ALA A 367 -3.10 -11.64 6.90
N GLU A 368 -3.20 -11.34 8.18
CA GLU A 368 -3.61 -10.04 8.72
C GLU A 368 -2.44 -9.34 9.40
N ALA A 369 -2.48 -8.02 9.44
CA ALA A 369 -1.55 -7.22 10.24
C ALA A 369 -2.30 -6.29 11.20
N ASP A 370 -1.71 -6.11 12.38
CA ASP A 370 -2.23 -5.24 13.43
C ASP A 370 -1.08 -4.58 14.22
N VAL A 371 -1.42 -3.77 15.21
CA VAL A 371 -0.48 -3.21 16.18
C VAL A 371 -0.97 -3.53 17.58
N SER A 372 -0.21 -4.37 18.28
CA SER A 372 -0.48 -4.72 19.68
C SER A 372 0.65 -4.19 20.57
N HIS A 373 0.28 -3.49 21.65
CA HIS A 373 1.21 -2.79 22.55
C HIS A 373 2.23 -1.87 21.84
N GLY A 374 1.82 -1.25 20.74
CA GLY A 374 2.68 -0.35 19.94
C GLY A 374 3.70 -1.06 19.06
N LYS A 375 3.65 -2.40 18.97
CA LYS A 375 4.53 -3.22 18.13
C LYS A 375 3.78 -3.79 16.94
N PRO A 376 4.40 -3.83 15.75
CA PRO A 376 3.79 -4.45 14.58
C PRO A 376 3.53 -5.93 14.83
N LEU A 377 2.40 -6.39 14.33
CA LEU A 377 1.91 -7.75 14.44
C LEU A 377 1.55 -8.23 13.05
N VAL A 378 2.03 -9.41 12.66
CA VAL A 378 1.52 -10.13 11.49
C VAL A 378 1.02 -11.48 11.97
N THR A 379 -0.18 -11.86 11.57
CA THR A 379 -0.86 -13.08 12.00
C THR A 379 -1.44 -13.79 10.79
N TRP A 380 -1.36 -15.10 10.78
CA TRP A 380 -2.19 -15.94 9.92
C TRP A 380 -2.83 -17.02 10.77
N GLU A 381 -4.11 -17.30 10.53
CA GLU A 381 -4.87 -18.31 11.25
C GLU A 381 -5.92 -18.99 10.36
N THR A 382 -6.28 -20.22 10.74
CA THR A 382 -7.34 -21.01 10.14
C THR A 382 -8.19 -21.67 11.22
N GLY A 383 -9.45 -21.94 10.91
CA GLY A 383 -10.34 -22.75 11.75
C GLY A 383 -10.06 -24.25 11.60
N ILE A 384 -10.02 -24.99 12.70
CA ILE A 384 -9.97 -26.47 12.70
C ILE A 384 -10.88 -27.06 13.77
N GLU A 385 -11.29 -28.32 13.59
CA GLU A 385 -11.95 -29.09 14.63
C GLU A 385 -10.94 -29.90 15.45
N ARG A 386 -10.98 -29.74 16.78
CA ARG A 386 -10.22 -30.56 17.74
C ARG A 386 -11.10 -30.90 18.92
N GLU A 387 -11.14 -32.17 19.29
CA GLU A 387 -11.92 -32.68 20.43
C GLU A 387 -13.42 -32.30 20.39
N GLY A 388 -14.00 -32.21 19.18
CA GLY A 388 -15.40 -31.79 19.00
C GLY A 388 -15.64 -30.28 19.18
N HIS A 389 -14.58 -29.48 19.29
CA HIS A 389 -14.64 -28.03 19.38
C HIS A 389 -14.02 -27.38 18.15
N GLN A 390 -14.68 -26.34 17.65
CA GLN A 390 -14.08 -25.43 16.67
C GLN A 390 -13.09 -24.51 17.37
N ILE A 391 -11.84 -24.53 16.91
CA ILE A 391 -10.75 -23.68 17.40
C ILE A 391 -10.11 -22.96 16.22
N ARG A 392 -9.33 -21.90 16.49
CA ARG A 392 -8.46 -21.29 15.48
C ARG A 392 -7.01 -21.56 15.84
N VAL A 393 -6.19 -21.86 14.85
CA VAL A 393 -4.77 -22.15 15.01
C VAL A 393 -3.99 -21.42 13.94
N GLY A 394 -2.71 -21.15 14.20
CA GLY A 394 -1.88 -20.48 13.23
C GLY A 394 -0.55 -20.02 13.78
N TRP A 395 -0.01 -18.97 13.15
CA TRP A 395 1.24 -18.36 13.57
C TRP A 395 1.12 -16.84 13.67
N GLN A 396 1.94 -16.28 14.54
CA GLN A 396 1.98 -14.84 14.79
C GLN A 396 3.43 -14.37 14.92
N LEU A 397 3.81 -13.34 14.16
CA LEU A 397 5.11 -12.68 14.26
C LEU A 397 4.95 -11.33 14.96
N GLN A 398 5.60 -11.18 16.12
CA GLN A 398 5.61 -9.95 16.88
C GLN A 398 6.92 -9.81 17.66
N ASP A 399 7.56 -8.65 17.62
CA ASP A 399 8.70 -8.34 18.51
C ASP A 399 9.86 -9.36 18.43
N GLY A 400 10.17 -9.82 17.21
CA GLY A 400 11.17 -10.85 16.97
C GLY A 400 10.80 -12.21 17.57
N GLN A 401 9.52 -12.47 17.83
CA GLN A 401 9.02 -13.79 18.23
C GLN A 401 8.15 -14.34 17.11
N PHE A 402 8.52 -15.50 16.57
CA PHE A 402 7.63 -16.30 15.74
C PHE A 402 6.87 -17.26 16.66
N ARG A 403 5.56 -17.08 16.76
CA ARG A 403 4.69 -17.81 17.67
C ARG A 403 3.85 -18.81 16.90
N ARG A 404 3.70 -20.02 17.43
CA ARG A 404 2.63 -20.97 17.08
C ARG A 404 1.56 -20.87 18.15
N PHE A 405 0.29 -20.74 17.77
CA PHE A 405 -0.79 -20.50 18.73
C PHE A 405 -2.07 -21.26 18.45
N ALA A 406 -2.92 -21.32 19.48
CA ALA A 406 -4.31 -21.73 19.37
C ALA A 406 -5.22 -20.74 20.13
N ILE A 407 -6.37 -20.45 19.54
CA ILE A 407 -7.49 -19.73 20.15
C ILE A 407 -8.56 -20.76 20.46
N THR A 408 -8.93 -20.84 21.75
CA THR A 408 -9.87 -21.85 22.28
C THR A 408 -11.11 -21.15 22.84
N PRO A 409 -12.10 -20.76 22.01
CA PRO A 409 -13.31 -20.06 22.47
C PRO A 409 -14.13 -20.86 23.49
N HIS A 410 -14.06 -22.19 23.44
CA HIS A 410 -14.70 -23.08 24.40
C HIS A 410 -14.07 -23.01 25.82
N ILE A 411 -12.84 -22.48 25.94
CA ILE A 411 -12.13 -22.24 27.20
C ILE A 411 -11.95 -20.73 27.42
N PHE A 412 -13.06 -20.00 27.37
CA PHE A 412 -13.07 -18.55 27.53
C PHE A 412 -12.98 -18.13 29.00
N GLY A 413 -12.07 -17.21 29.30
CA GLY A 413 -11.93 -16.55 30.60
C GLY A 413 -10.49 -16.28 31.00
N THR A 414 -10.31 -15.30 31.90
CA THR A 414 -8.99 -14.86 32.39
C THR A 414 -8.63 -15.45 33.76
N SER A 415 -9.49 -16.29 34.34
CA SER A 415 -9.23 -16.92 35.64
C SER A 415 -8.03 -17.87 35.58
N LEU A 416 -7.38 -18.09 36.73
CA LEU A 416 -6.26 -19.05 36.84
C LEU A 416 -6.69 -20.46 36.43
N GLU A 417 -7.92 -20.85 36.77
CA GLU A 417 -8.52 -22.13 36.38
C GLU A 417 -8.66 -22.25 34.86
N LYS A 418 -9.25 -21.25 34.19
CA LYS A 418 -9.39 -21.23 32.72
C LYS A 418 -8.05 -21.22 32.01
N LYS A 419 -7.07 -20.50 32.57
CA LYS A 419 -5.70 -20.50 32.05
C LYS A 419 -5.05 -21.89 32.21
N ALA A 420 -5.25 -22.57 33.33
CA ALA A 420 -4.75 -23.93 33.54
C ALA A 420 -5.43 -24.94 32.60
N GLU A 421 -6.73 -24.81 32.36
CA GLU A 421 -7.50 -25.60 31.40
C GLU A 421 -6.94 -25.44 29.97
N ARG A 422 -6.64 -24.20 29.54
CA ARG A 422 -5.97 -23.96 28.25
C ARG A 422 -4.59 -24.58 28.16
N PHE A 423 -3.79 -24.52 29.23
CA PHE A 423 -2.49 -25.18 29.25
C PHE A 423 -2.59 -26.71 29.21
N ALA A 424 -3.62 -27.28 29.85
CA ALA A 424 -3.89 -28.72 29.78
C ALA A 424 -4.32 -29.13 28.36
N PHE A 425 -5.14 -28.32 27.68
CA PHE A 425 -5.44 -28.49 26.26
C PHE A 425 -4.16 -28.45 25.41
N ALA A 426 -3.33 -27.43 25.58
CA ALA A 426 -2.10 -27.27 24.79
C ALA A 426 -1.08 -28.42 24.98
N ARG A 427 -1.01 -29.01 26.18
CA ARG A 427 -0.17 -30.19 26.45
C ARG A 427 -0.66 -31.47 25.77
N ARG A 428 -1.98 -31.59 25.54
CA ARG A 428 -2.59 -32.73 24.84
C ARG A 428 -2.47 -32.62 23.32
N HIS A 429 -2.25 -31.41 22.81
CA HIS A 429 -2.07 -31.11 21.38
C HIS A 429 -0.71 -30.48 21.07
N PRO A 430 0.42 -31.17 21.38
CA PRO A 430 1.75 -30.62 21.15
C PRO A 430 2.05 -30.38 19.66
N ASP A 431 1.36 -31.07 18.76
CA ASP A 431 1.43 -30.91 17.31
C ASP A 431 1.14 -29.47 16.86
N LEU A 432 0.18 -28.79 17.51
CA LEU A 432 -0.22 -27.42 17.17
C LEU A 432 0.88 -26.39 17.51
N PHE A 433 1.83 -26.75 18.39
CA PHE A 433 2.86 -25.85 18.91
C PHE A 433 4.29 -26.32 18.62
N SER A 434 4.45 -27.34 17.76
CA SER A 434 5.78 -27.84 17.38
C SER A 434 6.50 -26.87 16.45
N PHE A 435 7.82 -26.83 16.60
CA PHE A 435 8.76 -26.12 15.73
C PHE A 435 9.70 -27.09 15.02
N ASP A 436 9.48 -28.40 15.14
CA ASP A 436 10.33 -29.42 14.53
C ASP A 436 10.32 -29.25 13.00
N GLY A 437 11.49 -28.97 12.41
CA GLY A 437 11.65 -28.69 10.97
C GLY A 437 11.36 -27.23 10.60
N LEU A 438 10.43 -26.57 11.29
CA LEU A 438 10.13 -25.15 11.10
C LEU A 438 11.30 -24.25 11.54
N ASP A 439 12.00 -24.62 12.60
CA ASP A 439 13.19 -23.93 13.10
C ASP A 439 14.29 -23.77 12.03
N ALA A 440 14.49 -24.80 11.21
CA ALA A 440 15.40 -24.75 10.07
C ALA A 440 14.93 -23.76 8.99
N VAL A 441 13.62 -23.70 8.72
CA VAL A 441 13.04 -22.73 7.77
C VAL A 441 13.16 -21.29 8.29
N LEU A 442 13.03 -21.10 9.61
CA LEU A 442 13.23 -19.82 10.28
C LEU A 442 14.71 -19.38 10.35
N GLY A 443 15.64 -20.27 10.01
CA GLY A 443 17.08 -20.00 9.95
C GLY A 443 17.83 -20.14 11.27
N ASP A 444 17.21 -20.73 12.29
CA ASP A 444 17.85 -20.98 13.60
C ASP A 444 17.51 -22.40 14.08
N PRO A 445 18.10 -23.45 13.45
CA PRO A 445 17.83 -24.84 13.82
C PRO A 445 18.22 -25.12 15.27
N GLY A 446 17.31 -25.73 16.04
CA GLY A 446 17.49 -26.01 17.45
C GLY A 446 17.29 -24.81 18.37
N ALA A 447 16.75 -23.69 17.85
CA ALA A 447 16.39 -22.54 18.66
C ALA A 447 15.50 -22.96 19.83
N PRO A 448 15.78 -22.49 21.06
CA PRO A 448 15.03 -22.93 22.21
C PRO A 448 13.59 -22.38 22.14
N THR A 449 12.61 -23.24 22.38
CA THR A 449 11.18 -22.84 22.38
C THR A 449 10.78 -22.25 23.73
N GLY A 450 10.36 -20.98 23.73
CA GLY A 450 9.76 -20.32 24.87
C GLY A 450 8.23 -20.44 24.93
N PRO A 451 7.59 -19.86 25.97
CA PRO A 451 8.21 -19.07 27.04
C PRO A 451 8.88 -19.91 28.14
N PHE A 452 10.15 -19.60 28.44
CA PHE A 452 10.92 -20.26 29.51
C PHE A 452 10.54 -19.82 30.93
N LYS A 453 9.90 -18.64 31.05
CA LYS A 453 9.51 -18.06 32.35
C LYS A 453 8.23 -18.66 32.93
N THR A 454 7.55 -19.55 32.20
CA THR A 454 6.34 -20.20 32.69
C THR A 454 6.64 -21.66 33.03
N GLU A 455 6.21 -22.11 34.21
CA GLU A 455 6.32 -23.53 34.60
C GLU A 455 5.54 -24.45 33.63
N SER A 456 4.58 -23.88 32.89
CA SER A 456 3.80 -24.59 31.88
C SER A 456 4.56 -24.81 30.57
N GLY A 457 5.59 -24.02 30.27
CA GLY A 457 6.21 -23.95 28.95
C GLY A 457 5.31 -23.31 27.88
N PHE A 458 4.18 -22.72 28.26
CA PHE A 458 3.22 -22.06 27.38
C PHE A 458 2.96 -20.62 27.81
N GLY A 459 2.75 -19.75 26.83
CA GLY A 459 2.26 -18.39 27.01
C GLY A 459 0.75 -18.33 26.83
N SER A 460 0.11 -17.34 27.43
CA SER A 460 -1.31 -17.05 27.21
C SER A 460 -1.56 -15.56 27.44
N PHE A 461 -2.37 -14.94 26.59
CA PHE A 461 -2.89 -13.60 26.77
C PHE A 461 -4.38 -13.57 26.39
N GLY A 462 -5.10 -12.52 26.78
CA GLY A 462 -6.54 -12.45 26.55
C GLY A 462 -7.34 -13.55 27.27
N SER A 463 -8.55 -13.79 26.77
CA SER A 463 -9.53 -14.71 27.36
C SER A 463 -9.43 -16.15 26.84
N ASP A 464 -8.76 -16.40 25.73
CA ASP A 464 -8.85 -17.66 24.98
C ASP A 464 -7.59 -18.04 24.19
N PHE A 465 -6.49 -17.29 24.30
CA PHE A 465 -5.28 -17.50 23.49
C PHE A 465 -4.17 -18.24 24.26
N VAL A 466 -3.52 -19.21 23.62
CA VAL A 466 -2.34 -19.96 24.14
C VAL A 466 -1.29 -20.13 23.05
N TYR A 467 0.00 -20.06 23.38
CA TYR A 467 1.08 -20.12 22.39
C TYR A 467 2.42 -20.64 22.92
N LYS A 468 3.29 -20.99 21.97
CA LYS A 468 4.75 -21.14 22.14
C LYS A 468 5.47 -20.27 21.10
N TYR A 469 6.74 -19.97 21.34
CA TYR A 469 7.52 -19.15 20.40
C TYR A 469 8.98 -19.55 20.31
N VAL A 470 9.60 -19.19 19.18
CA VAL A 470 11.05 -19.10 19.03
C VAL A 470 11.45 -17.65 18.74
N ARG A 471 12.70 -17.29 19.02
CA ARG A 471 13.24 -15.98 18.62
C ARG A 471 13.50 -16.00 17.11
N ALA A 472 13.18 -14.88 16.47
CA ALA A 472 13.22 -14.70 15.03
C ALA A 472 13.58 -13.23 14.73
N ASP A 473 14.61 -12.73 15.41
CA ASP A 473 15.03 -11.32 15.35
C ASP A 473 15.61 -10.94 13.98
N THR A 474 16.26 -11.89 13.32
CA THR A 474 16.92 -11.70 12.01
C THR A 474 16.10 -12.27 10.86
N LEU A 475 14.83 -12.61 11.09
CA LEU A 475 13.98 -13.26 10.09
C LEU A 475 13.91 -12.43 8.80
N THR A 476 14.17 -13.09 7.67
CA THR A 476 14.04 -12.47 6.34
C THR A 476 12.64 -12.67 5.79
N VAL A 477 12.27 -11.88 4.78
CA VAL A 477 10.99 -12.01 4.08
C VAL A 477 10.83 -13.39 3.46
N SER A 478 11.85 -13.89 2.76
CA SER A 478 11.89 -15.24 2.19
C SER A 478 11.69 -16.34 3.22
N GLN A 479 12.32 -16.21 4.40
CA GLN A 479 12.09 -17.16 5.49
C GLN A 479 10.67 -17.07 6.05
N LEU A 480 10.11 -15.85 6.20
CA LEU A 480 8.74 -15.67 6.68
C LEU A 480 7.72 -16.32 5.72
N VAL A 481 7.85 -16.12 4.41
CA VAL A 481 6.95 -16.71 3.41
C VAL A 481 7.05 -18.24 3.45
N ARG A 482 8.26 -18.81 3.46
CA ARG A 482 8.47 -20.25 3.55
C ARG A 482 7.96 -20.84 4.86
N ALA A 483 8.23 -20.18 5.99
CA ALA A 483 7.74 -20.60 7.30
C ALA A 483 6.21 -20.58 7.35
N SER A 484 5.58 -19.57 6.74
CA SER A 484 4.12 -19.49 6.63
C SER A 484 3.57 -20.66 5.83
N ALA A 485 4.12 -20.93 4.64
CA ALA A 485 3.70 -22.06 3.80
C ALA A 485 3.91 -23.41 4.50
N TRP A 486 5.01 -23.57 5.23
CA TRP A 486 5.28 -24.75 6.04
C TRP A 486 4.22 -24.94 7.13
N VAL A 487 3.87 -23.87 7.86
CA VAL A 487 2.83 -23.92 8.91
C VAL A 487 1.48 -24.31 8.33
N VAL A 488 1.11 -23.75 7.18
CA VAL A 488 -0.13 -24.10 6.47
C VAL A 488 -0.14 -25.58 6.11
N ALA A 489 0.96 -26.09 5.54
CA ALA A 489 1.10 -27.50 5.19
C ALA A 489 1.05 -28.41 6.43
N ASP A 490 1.71 -28.06 7.53
CA ASP A 490 1.71 -28.84 8.78
C ASP A 490 0.32 -28.89 9.43
N ILE A 491 -0.49 -27.84 9.30
CA ILE A 491 -1.87 -27.84 9.81
C ILE A 491 -2.79 -28.67 8.90
N ALA A 492 -2.60 -28.62 7.57
CA ALA A 492 -3.40 -29.35 6.61
C ALA A 492 -3.07 -30.86 6.56
N ASP A 493 -1.78 -31.22 6.52
CA ASP A 493 -1.26 -32.59 6.54
C ASP A 493 0.08 -32.68 7.32
N PRO A 494 0.01 -32.99 8.63
CA PRO A 494 1.18 -33.04 9.51
C PRO A 494 2.23 -34.11 9.13
N VAL A 495 1.85 -35.15 8.38
CA VAL A 495 2.75 -36.26 8.05
C VAL A 495 3.64 -35.91 6.86
N LEU A 496 3.12 -35.18 5.88
CA LEU A 496 3.89 -34.74 4.71
C LEU A 496 4.85 -33.58 5.04
N ALA A 497 4.45 -32.64 5.89
CA ALA A 497 5.24 -31.44 6.19
C ALA A 497 6.53 -31.70 7.01
N ARG A 498 6.60 -32.82 7.74
CA ARG A 498 7.69 -33.13 8.69
C ARG A 498 8.73 -34.12 8.15
N VAL A 499 8.60 -34.53 6.88
CA VAL A 499 9.45 -35.56 6.23
C VAL A 499 10.30 -34.96 5.09
N GLY A 500 9.99 -33.74 4.64
CA GLY A 500 10.80 -32.95 3.70
C GLY A 500 11.51 -31.81 4.41
#